data_AF-A0A927E3P4-F1
#
_entry.id   AF-A0A927E3P4-F1
#
_cell.length_a   1.000
_cell.length_b   1.000
_cell.length_c   1.000
_cell.angle_alpha   90.00
_cell.angle_beta   90.00
_cell.angle_gamma   90.00
#
_symmetry.space_group_name_H-M   'P 1'
#
loop_
_entity.id
_entity.type
_entity.pdbx_description
1 polymer ?
#
loop_
_entity_poly.entity_id
_entity_poly.type
_entity_poly.pdbx_seq_one_letter_code
_entity_poly.pdbx_strand_id
1 'polypeptide(L)'
;MEASATRLEISPKGSDMRFVDIQSRVAGVFSFVAPARPIKEAIPKAAKFLGLGERRVRALHAGEARSIGLADDEALFEAEVKISEHMLTKEMQRHADRLEYAALRYAAKSPDAYGDRIARWRDLVRRVRRVFDREIA
;
A
#
# COMPACT_ATOMS: atom_id res chain seq x y z
N MET A 1 18.37 52.45 -1.83
CA MET A 1 17.31 51.57 -2.36
C MET A 1 17.49 50.23 -1.70
N GLU A 2 16.76 49.99 -0.60
CA GLU A 2 16.82 48.76 0.16
C GLU A 2 15.99 47.67 -0.52
N ALA A 3 16.60 46.50 -0.73
CA ALA A 3 15.92 45.30 -1.17
C ALA A 3 15.11 44.72 -0.01
N SER A 4 13.81 44.99 0.01
CA SER A 4 12.87 44.37 0.95
C SER A 4 12.66 42.92 0.54
N ALA A 5 13.36 42.00 1.21
CA ALA A 5 13.13 40.57 1.09
C ALA A 5 11.81 40.23 1.79
N THR A 6 10.76 39.99 1.00
CA THR A 6 9.48 39.49 1.50
C THR A 6 9.68 38.09 2.04
N ARG A 7 9.85 37.97 3.36
CA ARG A 7 9.90 36.70 4.06
C ARG A 7 8.48 36.11 4.04
N LEU A 8 8.23 35.17 3.13
CA LEU A 8 6.98 34.42 3.09
C LEU A 8 6.85 33.68 4.44
N GLU A 9 5.97 34.16 5.31
CA GLU A 9 5.58 33.44 6.52
C GLU A 9 4.79 32.21 6.09
N ILE A 10 5.45 31.05 6.10
CA ILE A 10 4.81 29.76 5.91
C ILE A 10 3.92 29.53 7.15
N SER A 11 2.61 29.62 6.96
CA SER A 11 1.62 29.35 8.01
C SER A 11 1.82 27.93 8.58
N PRO A 12 1.97 27.74 9.90
CA PRO A 12 2.32 26.45 10.51
C PRO A 12 1.24 25.37 10.33
N LYS A 13 0.00 25.75 9.98
CA LYS A 13 -1.11 24.80 9.81
C LYS A 13 -1.03 23.97 8.53
N GLY A 14 -0.39 24.48 7.47
CA GLY A 14 -0.28 23.78 6.19
C GLY A 14 0.82 22.72 6.19
N SER A 15 1.91 22.98 6.91
CA SER A 15 3.02 22.02 7.07
C SER A 15 2.59 20.81 7.89
N ASP A 16 1.90 21.02 9.02
CA ASP A 16 1.50 19.92 9.92
C ASP A 16 0.58 18.91 9.25
N MET A 17 -0.40 19.35 8.45
CA MET A 17 -1.25 18.42 7.68
C MET A 17 -0.45 17.60 6.66
N ARG A 18 0.55 18.21 6.02
CA ARG A 18 1.41 17.51 5.05
C ARG A 18 2.31 16.48 5.73
N PHE A 19 2.75 16.72 6.96
CA PHE A 19 3.52 15.74 7.74
C PHE A 19 2.66 14.56 8.21
N VAL A 20 1.43 14.81 8.65
CA VAL A 20 0.49 13.73 9.05
C VAL A 20 0.18 12.80 7.87
N ASP A 21 0.02 13.36 6.67
CA ASP A 21 -0.15 12.58 5.44
C ASP A 21 1.08 11.69 5.17
N ILE A 22 2.29 12.26 5.20
CA ILE A 22 3.54 11.51 4.97
C ILE A 22 3.75 10.39 6.00
N GLN A 23 3.45 10.62 7.28
CA GLN A 23 3.55 9.58 8.30
C GLN A 23 2.63 8.40 8.01
N SER A 24 1.39 8.69 7.57
CA SER A 24 0.42 7.67 7.18
C SER A 24 0.91 6.87 5.97
N ARG A 25 1.47 7.55 4.96
CA ARG A 25 2.03 6.93 3.76
C ARG A 25 3.21 6.00 4.10
N VAL A 26 4.14 6.46 4.94
CA VAL A 26 5.26 5.62 5.45
C VAL A 26 4.74 4.42 6.26
N ALA A 27 3.71 4.60 7.09
CA ALA A 27 3.09 3.51 7.84
C ALA A 27 2.40 2.48 6.93
N GLY A 28 1.82 2.92 5.81
CA GLY A 28 1.32 2.05 4.74
C GLY A 28 2.43 1.16 4.16
N VAL A 29 3.60 1.75 3.88
CA VAL A 29 4.78 1.00 3.43
C VAL A 29 5.24 -0.02 4.48
N PHE A 30 5.27 0.35 5.76
CA PHE A 30 5.65 -0.58 6.83
C PHE A 30 4.72 -1.79 6.89
N SER A 31 3.40 -1.53 6.81
CA SER A 31 2.37 -2.57 6.81
C SER A 31 2.55 -3.56 5.65
N PHE A 32 3.05 -3.08 4.51
CA PHE A 32 3.33 -3.91 3.35
C PHE A 32 4.63 -4.71 3.45
N VAL A 33 5.75 -4.07 3.77
CA VAL A 33 7.08 -4.73 3.71
C VAL A 33 7.38 -5.59 4.94
N ALA A 34 6.70 -5.33 6.06
CA ALA A 34 6.94 -6.00 7.33
C ALA A 34 5.63 -6.16 8.12
N PRO A 35 4.63 -6.88 7.57
CA PRO A 35 3.33 -7.04 8.21
C PRO A 35 3.47 -7.68 9.60
N ALA A 36 2.84 -7.06 10.60
CA ALA A 36 2.85 -7.49 12.00
C ALA A 36 4.25 -7.61 12.63
N ARG A 37 5.25 -6.90 12.11
CA ARG A 37 6.61 -6.86 12.69
C ARG A 37 6.84 -5.59 13.52
N PRO A 38 7.75 -5.64 14.52
CA PRO A 38 8.16 -4.45 15.24
C PRO A 38 8.78 -3.40 14.31
N ILE A 39 8.58 -2.11 14.63
CA ILE A 39 9.11 -0.98 13.85
C ILE A 39 10.62 -1.08 13.62
N LYS A 40 11.38 -1.59 14.61
CA LYS A 40 12.83 -1.79 14.49
C LYS A 40 13.22 -2.71 13.33
N GLU A 41 12.41 -3.71 13.02
CA GLU A 41 12.62 -4.63 11.89
C GLU A 41 12.02 -4.08 10.57
N ALA A 42 11.01 -3.22 10.67
CA ALA A 42 10.34 -2.63 9.51
C ALA A 42 11.18 -1.52 8.84
N ILE A 43 11.86 -0.68 9.63
CA ILE A 43 12.68 0.44 9.15
C ILE A 43 13.70 0.02 8.07
N PRO A 44 14.59 -0.98 8.27
CA PRO A 44 15.57 -1.35 7.25
C PRO A 44 14.92 -1.85 5.95
N LYS A 45 13.79 -2.57 6.06
CA LYS A 45 13.04 -3.07 4.90
C LYS A 45 12.38 -1.95 4.12
N ALA A 46 11.75 -1.02 4.84
CA ALA A 46 11.11 0.14 4.24
C ALA A 46 12.11 1.10 3.61
N ALA A 47 13.27 1.32 4.25
CA ALA A 47 14.38 2.09 3.70
C ALA A 47 14.85 1.51 2.35
N LYS A 48 15.07 0.19 2.31
CA LYS A 48 15.40 -0.51 1.06
C LYS A 48 14.28 -0.38 0.01
N PHE A 49 13.02 -0.52 0.41
CA PHE A 49 11.88 -0.46 -0.50
C PHE A 49 11.66 0.94 -1.09
N LEU A 50 11.86 1.98 -0.28
CA LEU A 50 11.75 3.38 -0.67
C LEU A 50 12.99 3.91 -1.40
N GLY A 51 14.13 3.22 -1.33
CA GLY A 51 15.40 3.75 -1.82
C GLY A 51 15.95 4.91 -0.99
N LEU A 52 15.52 5.01 0.29
CA LEU A 52 15.92 6.07 1.22
C LEU A 52 16.80 5.49 2.34
N GLY A 53 17.56 6.36 3.03
CA GLY A 53 18.33 5.95 4.21
C GLY A 53 17.45 5.63 5.42
N GLU A 54 17.84 4.66 6.25
CA GLU A 54 17.08 4.27 7.46
C GLU A 54 16.82 5.44 8.41
N ARG A 55 17.82 6.32 8.59
CA ARG A 55 17.67 7.54 9.40
C ARG A 55 16.58 8.45 8.86
N ARG A 56 16.47 8.55 7.52
CA ARG A 56 15.47 9.38 6.85
C ARG A 56 14.07 8.79 7.04
N VAL A 57 13.91 7.50 6.78
CA VAL A 57 12.63 6.80 6.98
C VAL A 57 12.16 6.87 8.44
N ARG A 58 13.07 6.71 9.40
CA ARG A 58 12.75 6.88 10.82
C ARG A 58 12.25 8.29 11.12
N ALA A 59 12.94 9.32 10.63
CA ALA A 59 12.55 10.71 10.84
C ALA A 59 11.20 11.04 10.20
N LEU A 60 10.92 10.52 8.99
CA LEU A 60 9.63 10.70 8.32
C LEU A 60 8.51 10.01 9.10
N HIS A 61 8.72 8.78 9.57
CA HIS A 61 7.73 8.05 10.37
C HIS A 61 7.45 8.73 11.72
N ALA A 62 8.49 9.18 12.43
CA ALA A 62 8.37 9.84 13.73
C ALA A 62 7.86 11.29 13.63
N GLY A 63 7.75 11.87 12.42
CA GLY A 63 7.40 13.27 12.23
C GLY A 63 8.52 14.23 12.63
N GLU A 64 9.75 13.74 12.75
CA GLU A 64 10.94 14.49 13.16
C GLU A 64 11.69 15.11 11.96
N ALA A 65 11.22 14.84 10.73
CA ALA A 65 11.81 15.39 9.52
C ALA A 65 11.57 16.90 9.43
N ARG A 66 12.64 17.70 9.43
CA ARG A 66 12.55 19.18 9.36
C ARG A 66 12.02 19.71 8.03
N SER A 67 12.13 18.92 6.98
CA SER A 67 11.62 19.22 5.65
C SER A 67 11.27 17.92 4.94
N ILE A 68 10.34 17.99 4.00
CA ILE A 68 10.03 16.93 3.03
C ILE A 68 10.45 17.47 1.67
N GLY A 69 11.37 16.79 1.01
CA GLY A 69 11.84 17.15 -0.32
C GLY A 69 11.03 16.45 -1.40
N LEU A 70 11.20 16.89 -2.65
CA LEU A 70 10.62 16.24 -3.83
C LEU A 70 10.97 14.74 -3.88
N ALA A 71 12.23 14.39 -3.59
CA ALA A 71 12.68 13.00 -3.60
C ALA A 71 11.98 12.10 -2.56
N ASP A 72 11.58 12.62 -1.41
CA ASP A 72 10.84 11.82 -0.43
C ASP A 72 9.41 11.56 -0.91
N ASP A 73 8.78 12.57 -1.52
CA ASP A 73 7.42 12.50 -2.03
C ASP A 73 7.33 11.53 -3.23
N GLU A 74 8.28 11.64 -4.16
CA GLU A 74 8.43 10.71 -5.29
C GLU A 74 8.68 9.28 -4.82
N ALA A 75 9.60 9.07 -3.86
CA ALA A 75 9.88 7.75 -3.31
C ALA A 75 8.64 7.10 -2.66
N LEU A 76 7.85 7.88 -1.93
CA LEU A 76 6.61 7.40 -1.31
C LEU A 76 5.53 7.10 -2.34
N PHE A 77 5.36 7.96 -3.34
CA PHE A 77 4.39 7.75 -4.41
C PHE A 77 4.71 6.48 -5.21
N GLU A 78 5.97 6.32 -5.61
CA GLU A 78 6.44 5.11 -6.30
C GLU A 78 6.25 3.84 -5.45
N ALA A 79 6.47 3.92 -4.15
CA ALA A 79 6.21 2.81 -3.24
C ALA A 79 4.71 2.46 -3.18
N GLU A 80 3.82 3.45 -3.13
CA GLU A 80 2.37 3.26 -3.13
C GLU A 80 1.86 2.65 -4.43
N VAL A 81 2.41 3.09 -5.57
CA VAL A 81 2.13 2.48 -6.88
C VAL A 81 2.55 1.02 -6.88
N LYS A 82 3.78 0.69 -6.49
CA LYS A 82 4.27 -0.70 -6.42
C LYS A 82 3.45 -1.58 -5.48
N ILE A 83 3.01 -1.04 -4.34
CA ILE A 83 2.11 -1.74 -3.41
C ILE A 83 0.77 -2.01 -4.10
N SER A 84 0.21 -1.01 -4.76
CA SER A 84 -1.06 -1.14 -5.48
C SER A 84 -0.96 -2.18 -6.60
N GLU A 85 0.10 -2.14 -7.40
CA GLU A 85 0.40 -3.16 -8.42
C GLU A 85 0.48 -4.57 -7.82
N HIS A 86 1.18 -4.73 -6.68
CA HIS A 86 1.26 -6.02 -6.00
C HIS A 86 -0.11 -6.51 -5.52
N MET A 87 -0.90 -5.63 -4.90
CA MET A 87 -2.23 -5.96 -4.40
C MET A 87 -3.15 -6.38 -5.55
N LEU A 88 -3.13 -5.61 -6.64
CA LEU A 88 -3.95 -5.87 -7.81
C LEU A 88 -3.52 -7.14 -8.54
N THR A 89 -2.23 -7.47 -8.62
CA THR A 89 -1.78 -8.64 -9.40
C THR A 89 -1.67 -9.91 -8.56
N LYS A 90 -0.98 -9.87 -7.42
CA LYS A 90 -0.66 -11.07 -6.63
C LYS A 90 -1.72 -11.40 -5.59
N GLU A 91 -2.20 -10.41 -4.84
CA GLU A 91 -3.18 -10.67 -3.79
C GLU A 91 -4.56 -11.00 -4.36
N MET A 92 -5.02 -10.30 -5.40
CA MET A 92 -6.29 -10.65 -6.07
C MET A 92 -6.30 -12.10 -6.58
N GLN A 93 -5.20 -12.55 -7.22
CA GLN A 93 -5.08 -13.93 -7.67
C GLN A 93 -5.12 -14.92 -6.50
N ARG A 94 -4.35 -14.65 -5.43
CA ARG A 94 -4.34 -15.49 -4.22
C ARG A 94 -5.73 -15.59 -3.58
N HIS A 95 -6.47 -14.48 -3.52
CA HIS A 95 -7.83 -14.46 -3.00
C HIS A 95 -8.81 -15.22 -3.89
N ALA A 96 -8.68 -15.11 -5.22
CA ALA A 96 -9.47 -15.91 -6.15
C ALA A 96 -9.22 -17.42 -5.94
N ASP A 97 -7.96 -17.84 -5.79
CA ASP A 97 -7.63 -19.25 -5.56
C ASP A 97 -8.18 -19.78 -4.22
N ARG A 98 -8.16 -18.96 -3.17
CA ARG A 98 -8.80 -19.30 -1.89
C ARG A 98 -10.32 -19.48 -2.02
N LEU A 99 -11.00 -18.62 -2.79
CA LEU A 99 -12.43 -18.71 -3.03
C LEU A 99 -12.79 -19.95 -3.85
N GLU A 100 -11.97 -20.30 -4.85
CA GLU A 100 -12.14 -21.52 -5.63
C GLU A 100 -11.97 -22.76 -4.74
N TYR A 101 -10.94 -22.79 -3.90
CA TYR A 101 -10.75 -23.86 -2.92
C TYR A 101 -11.93 -23.98 -1.95
N ALA A 102 -12.46 -22.86 -1.46
CA ALA A 102 -13.63 -22.85 -0.60
C ALA A 102 -14.86 -23.42 -1.34
N ALA A 103 -15.12 -22.99 -2.57
CA ALA A 103 -16.21 -23.49 -3.39
C ALA A 103 -16.12 -25.02 -3.58
N LEU A 104 -14.93 -25.55 -3.87
CA LEU A 104 -14.69 -26.99 -3.98
C LEU A 104 -14.95 -27.72 -2.66
N ARG A 105 -14.45 -27.21 -1.54
CA ARG A 105 -14.68 -27.82 -0.21
C ARG A 105 -16.16 -27.87 0.16
N TYR A 106 -16.93 -26.84 -0.16
CA TYR A 106 -18.36 -26.80 0.18
C TYR A 106 -19.20 -27.65 -0.78
N ALA A 107 -18.84 -27.70 -2.07
CA ALA A 107 -19.48 -28.59 -3.04
C ALA A 107 -19.32 -30.07 -2.66
N ALA A 108 -18.14 -30.45 -2.14
CA ALA A 108 -17.89 -31.82 -1.68
C ALA A 108 -18.68 -32.19 -0.41
N LYS A 109 -19.07 -31.21 0.42
CA LYS A 109 -19.84 -31.44 1.65
C LYS A 109 -21.33 -31.58 1.40
N SER A 110 -21.93 -30.61 0.72
CA SER A 110 -23.34 -30.61 0.36
C SER A 110 -23.58 -29.55 -0.72
N PRO A 111 -23.66 -29.93 -2.00
CA PRO A 111 -23.84 -28.98 -3.07
C PRO A 111 -25.19 -28.25 -2.97
N ASP A 112 -26.25 -28.96 -2.56
CA ASP A 112 -27.60 -28.42 -2.48
C ASP A 112 -27.75 -27.39 -1.35
N ALA A 113 -27.17 -27.66 -0.18
CA ALA A 113 -27.26 -26.74 0.96
C ALA A 113 -26.43 -25.45 0.76
N TYR A 114 -25.41 -25.48 -0.10
CA TYR A 114 -24.47 -24.37 -0.29
C TYR A 114 -24.46 -23.79 -1.71
N GLY A 115 -25.40 -24.19 -2.57
CA GLY A 115 -25.43 -23.87 -4.00
C GLY A 115 -25.21 -22.38 -4.28
N ASP A 116 -25.94 -21.50 -3.60
CA ASP A 116 -25.83 -20.05 -3.78
C ASP A 116 -24.44 -19.51 -3.40
N ARG A 117 -23.81 -20.02 -2.33
CA ARG A 117 -22.46 -19.57 -1.92
C ARG A 117 -21.42 -20.01 -2.93
N ILE A 118 -21.50 -21.27 -3.37
CA ILE A 118 -20.59 -21.85 -4.37
C ILE A 118 -20.69 -21.07 -5.68
N ALA A 119 -21.91 -20.79 -6.15
CA ALA A 119 -22.16 -20.02 -7.36
C ALA A 119 -21.56 -18.61 -7.28
N ARG A 120 -21.81 -17.89 -6.17
CA ARG A 120 -21.26 -16.54 -5.95
C ARG A 120 -19.73 -16.52 -5.95
N TRP A 121 -19.09 -17.45 -5.24
CA TRP A 121 -17.62 -17.50 -5.20
C TRP A 121 -17.02 -17.81 -6.56
N ARG A 122 -17.56 -18.81 -7.28
CA ARG A 122 -17.11 -19.14 -8.65
C ARG A 122 -17.32 -17.97 -9.62
N ASP A 123 -18.39 -17.21 -9.47
CA ASP A 123 -18.62 -16.03 -10.31
C ASP A 123 -17.59 -14.93 -10.07
N LEU A 124 -17.27 -14.64 -8.80
CA LEU A 124 -16.21 -13.70 -8.44
C LEU A 124 -14.85 -14.14 -8.98
N VAL A 125 -14.50 -15.42 -8.83
CA VAL A 125 -13.25 -15.98 -9.38
C VAL A 125 -13.19 -15.80 -10.89
N ARG A 126 -14.28 -16.12 -11.61
CA ARG A 126 -14.37 -15.91 -13.07
C ARG A 126 -14.17 -14.46 -13.46
N ARG A 127 -14.75 -13.51 -12.72
CA ARG A 127 -14.58 -12.07 -12.99
C ARG A 127 -13.13 -11.63 -12.78
N VAL A 128 -12.49 -12.06 -11.70
CA VAL A 128 -11.10 -11.72 -11.40
C VAL A 128 -10.16 -12.26 -12.49
N ARG A 129 -10.30 -13.53 -12.90
CA ARG A 129 -9.46 -14.13 -13.94
C ARG A 129 -9.60 -13.42 -15.30
N ARG A 130 -10.83 -13.06 -15.69
CA ARG A 130 -11.08 -12.29 -16.92
C ARG A 130 -10.39 -10.92 -16.95
N VAL A 131 -10.14 -10.31 -15.79
CA VAL A 131 -9.41 -9.03 -15.75
C VAL A 131 -7.96 -9.25 -16.19
N PHE A 132 -7.32 -10.34 -15.77
CA PHE A 132 -5.93 -10.66 -16.14
C PHE A 132 -5.80 -11.32 -17.52
N ASP A 133 -6.78 -12.11 -17.96
CA ASP A 133 -6.73 -12.77 -19.26
C ASP A 133 -6.81 -11.76 -20.44
N ARG A 134 -7.37 -10.56 -20.21
CA ARG A 134 -7.48 -9.49 -21.22
C ARG A 134 -6.16 -8.79 -21.54
N GLU A 135 -5.10 -9.04 -20.78
CA GLU A 135 -3.77 -8.46 -21.05
C GLU A 135 -2.88 -9.33 -21.97
N ILE A 136 -3.32 -10.54 -22.34
CA ILE A 136 -2.56 -11.47 -23.20
C ILE A 136 -3.10 -11.53 -24.65
N ALA A 137 -4.15 -10.78 -24.98
CA ALA A 137 -4.76 -10.71 -26.32
C ALA A 137 -4.54 -9.34 -26.98
#